data_AF-A0A9X5WJF6-F1
#
_entry.id   AF-A0A9X5WJF6-F1
#
_cell.length_a   1.000
_cell.length_b   1.000
_cell.length_c   1.000
_cell.angle_alpha   90.00
_cell.angle_beta   90.00
_cell.angle_gamma   90.00
#
_symmetry.space_group_name_H-M   'P 1'
#
loop_
_entity.id
_entity.type
_entity.pdbx_description
1 polymer ?
#
loop_
_entity_poly.entity_id
_entity_poly.type
_entity_poly.pdbx_seq_one_letter_code
_entity_poly.pdbx_strand_id
1 'polypeptide(L)'
;MFKNKLLLLSPVLALLVVFIFSLTLFPTVQPQPKNLPIAIVNEDQGVEIPNQSKMNMGQTIVDTVKKSSKSDEEPAVKWVEVKNKEAVQKGLNNQEYYAALVIPKDFSTKQASLRTPQPSSPEIEIFINQGMNTAASTMAGQMLNVIVDNMNNTVRAQVLEGYKEKGGTLTTDQAAKLVTPIVKNVKNMNEVGKNSANGNSPISLFQPLWIASLASAAIIFIAISKMPVSSRKENFLLKVNQIVTGAIATLVIGFGLTWIADGMVGLNISNFTDTALFLSITSFSFFLMISAVLSLVGLKGIGLFALLLFFGAPLLSLAPEMLSPFYQDWVYSWLPMKFMIEGLREIFFFGKGLSWNTPVTVLVWIGIVSMVTILATAFKRSVVKGHKTELYA
;
A
#
# COMPACT_ATOMS: atom_id res chain seq x y z
N MET A 1 12.19 -22.22 45.71
CA MET A 1 11.86 -21.43 44.50
C MET A 1 12.95 -21.53 43.42
N PHE A 2 14.22 -21.25 43.73
CA PHE A 2 15.34 -21.23 42.75
C PHE A 2 15.89 -22.58 42.27
N LYS A 3 15.32 -23.73 42.65
CA LYS A 3 15.74 -25.05 42.12
C LYS A 3 15.03 -25.44 40.82
N ASN A 4 13.94 -24.74 40.47
CA ASN A 4 13.20 -25.02 39.25
C ASN A 4 13.83 -24.25 38.08
N LYS A 5 14.51 -24.98 37.18
CA LYS A 5 15.16 -24.43 35.99
C LYS A 5 14.20 -23.59 35.13
N LEU A 6 12.91 -23.93 35.10
CA LEU A 6 11.90 -23.21 34.33
C LEU A 6 11.54 -21.85 34.96
N LEU A 7 11.55 -21.73 36.30
CA LEU A 7 11.38 -20.44 36.99
C LEU A 7 12.60 -19.53 36.80
N LEU A 8 13.81 -20.11 36.72
CA LEU A 8 15.03 -19.35 36.42
C LEU A 8 15.12 -18.91 34.96
N LEU A 9 14.58 -19.71 34.02
CA LEU A 9 14.53 -19.38 32.60
C LEU A 9 13.41 -18.40 32.25
N SER A 10 12.40 -18.24 33.11
CA SER A 10 11.24 -17.36 32.88
C SER A 10 11.63 -15.94 32.41
N PRO A 11 12.55 -15.20 33.07
CA PRO A 11 12.96 -13.88 32.60
C PRO A 11 13.61 -13.90 31.21
N VAL A 12 14.38 -14.94 30.89
CA VAL A 12 15.03 -15.10 29.57
C VAL A 12 13.99 -15.39 28.49
N LEU A 13 13.04 -16.29 28.77
CA LEU A 13 11.93 -16.58 27.86
C LEU A 13 11.05 -15.33 27.64
N ALA A 14 10.76 -14.58 28.70
CA ALA A 14 10.02 -13.33 28.60
C ALA A 14 10.79 -12.30 27.74
N LEU A 15 12.10 -12.16 27.93
CA LEU A 15 12.93 -11.27 27.12
C LEU A 15 12.99 -11.71 25.65
N LEU A 16 13.07 -13.01 25.37
CA LEU A 16 13.02 -13.54 24.01
C LEU A 16 11.67 -13.26 23.34
N VAL A 17 10.56 -13.39 24.06
CA VAL A 17 9.24 -13.01 23.55
C VAL A 17 9.19 -11.51 23.26
N VAL A 18 9.64 -10.66 24.17
CA VAL A 18 9.70 -9.20 23.94
C VAL A 18 10.57 -8.86 22.73
N PHE A 19 11.74 -9.51 22.59
CA PHE A 19 12.63 -9.31 21.45
C PHE A 19 11.99 -9.73 20.12
N ILE A 20 11.36 -10.91 20.07
CA ILE A 20 10.69 -11.40 18.85
C ILE A 20 9.56 -10.45 18.44
N PHE A 21 8.76 -9.98 19.39
CA PHE A 21 7.64 -9.09 19.11
C PHE A 21 8.12 -7.67 18.75
N SER A 22 9.26 -7.21 19.30
CA SER A 22 9.85 -5.91 18.91
C SER A 22 10.44 -5.90 17.50
N LEU A 23 10.70 -7.06 16.89
CA LEU A 23 11.10 -7.14 15.48
C LEU A 23 10.08 -6.47 14.54
N THR A 24 8.80 -6.45 14.92
CA THR A 24 7.73 -5.77 14.17
C THR A 24 7.90 -4.25 14.07
N LEU A 25 8.69 -3.64 14.97
CA LEU A 25 8.88 -2.19 15.03
C LEU A 25 9.92 -1.69 14.02
N PHE A 26 10.93 -2.50 13.69
CA PHE A 26 12.01 -2.14 12.76
C PHE A 26 11.54 -1.48 11.45
N PRO A 27 10.57 -2.04 10.70
CA PRO A 27 10.11 -1.43 9.46
C PRO A 27 9.38 -0.08 9.66
N THR A 28 8.86 0.18 10.86
CA THR A 28 8.01 1.36 11.15
C THR A 28 8.75 2.53 11.79
N VAL A 29 9.88 2.29 12.46
CA VAL A 29 10.60 3.33 13.23
C VAL A 29 11.30 4.33 12.32
N GLN A 30 11.90 3.87 11.22
CA GLN A 30 12.57 4.72 10.24
C GLN A 30 12.35 4.18 8.82
N PRO A 31 11.15 4.34 8.26
CA PRO A 31 10.90 3.96 6.88
C PRO A 31 11.75 4.86 5.96
N GLN A 32 12.65 4.26 5.20
CA GLN A 32 13.45 4.96 4.20
C GLN A 32 12.92 4.58 2.82
N PRO A 33 12.55 5.57 1.98
CA PRO A 33 12.11 5.28 0.63
C PRO A 33 13.27 4.68 -0.16
N LYS A 34 13.00 3.58 -0.86
CA LYS A 34 13.90 2.92 -1.80
C LYS A 34 13.16 2.71 -3.09
N ASN A 35 13.70 3.25 -4.18
CA ASN A 35 13.09 3.17 -5.50
C ASN A 35 11.64 3.70 -5.55
N LEU A 36 11.31 4.73 -4.76
CA LEU A 36 9.95 5.30 -4.72
C LEU A 36 9.59 5.87 -6.10
N PRO A 37 8.58 5.32 -6.82
CA PRO A 37 8.26 5.75 -8.17
C PRO A 37 7.64 7.15 -8.16
N ILE A 38 8.32 8.07 -8.85
CA ILE A 38 7.86 9.44 -9.08
C ILE A 38 7.94 9.74 -10.57
N ALA A 39 6.84 10.18 -11.16
CA ALA A 39 6.83 10.54 -12.57
C ALA A 39 7.41 11.93 -12.82
N ILE A 40 8.05 12.09 -13.96
CA ILE A 40 8.51 13.38 -14.45
C ILE A 40 8.15 13.52 -15.93
N VAL A 41 7.65 14.69 -16.30
CA VAL A 41 7.35 15.03 -17.69
C VAL A 41 7.81 16.43 -18.00
N ASN A 42 8.45 16.55 -19.16
CA ASN A 42 8.86 17.81 -19.72
C ASN A 42 8.04 18.12 -20.98
N GLU A 43 7.07 19.01 -20.87
CA GLU A 43 6.33 19.53 -22.03
C GLU A 43 6.94 20.83 -22.58
N ASP A 44 7.94 21.40 -21.88
CA ASP A 44 8.63 22.64 -22.22
C ASP A 44 9.15 22.61 -23.66
N GLN A 45 8.74 23.59 -24.45
CA GLN A 45 9.15 23.69 -25.86
C GLN A 45 10.48 24.40 -26.03
N GLY A 46 11.04 24.93 -24.94
CA GLY A 46 12.25 25.74 -24.97
C GLY A 46 11.99 27.16 -25.48
N VAL A 47 13.02 27.99 -25.42
CA VAL A 47 12.97 29.40 -25.85
C VAL A 47 14.17 29.72 -26.72
N GLU A 48 13.94 30.52 -27.75
CA GLU A 48 15.00 31.12 -28.55
C GLU A 48 15.43 32.43 -27.90
N ILE A 49 16.71 32.53 -27.56
CA ILE A 49 17.30 33.74 -26.99
C ILE A 49 18.15 34.39 -28.08
N PRO A 50 18.04 35.72 -28.30
CA PRO A 50 18.84 36.41 -29.32
C PRO A 50 20.33 36.10 -29.16
N ASN A 51 20.98 35.72 -30.27
CA ASN A 51 22.40 35.35 -30.34
C ASN A 51 22.80 34.13 -29.48
N GLN A 52 21.86 33.26 -29.10
CA GLN A 52 22.12 32.01 -28.40
C GLN A 52 21.38 30.84 -29.04
N SER A 53 21.84 29.62 -28.79
CA SER A 53 21.11 28.42 -29.19
C SER A 53 19.79 28.31 -28.41
N LYS A 54 18.81 27.64 -29.02
CA LYS A 54 17.54 27.32 -28.38
C LYS A 54 17.80 26.61 -27.04
N MET A 55 17.30 27.20 -25.95
CA MET A 55 17.51 26.69 -24.59
C MET A 55 16.24 26.02 -24.10
N ASN A 56 16.35 24.79 -23.59
CA ASN A 56 15.27 24.08 -22.91
C ASN A 56 15.61 23.91 -21.43
N MET A 57 15.09 24.82 -20.63
CA MET A 57 15.32 24.85 -19.18
C MET A 57 14.59 23.67 -18.50
N GLY A 58 13.43 23.26 -19.03
CA GLY A 58 12.74 22.04 -18.59
C GLY A 58 13.59 20.78 -18.71
N GLN A 59 14.30 20.61 -19.82
CA GLN A 59 15.18 19.45 -20.03
C GLN A 59 16.37 19.47 -19.06
N THR A 60 16.90 20.66 -18.79
CA THR A 60 17.99 20.85 -17.80
C THR A 60 17.54 20.43 -16.40
N ILE A 61 16.27 20.66 -16.05
CA ILE A 61 15.68 20.20 -14.79
C ILE A 61 15.60 18.68 -14.77
N VAL A 62 15.05 18.05 -15.81
CA VAL A 62 14.95 16.59 -15.91
C VAL A 62 16.33 15.95 -15.77
N ASP A 63 17.33 16.48 -16.46
CA ASP A 63 18.69 15.94 -16.44
C ASP A 63 19.35 16.10 -15.06
N THR A 64 19.18 17.25 -14.42
CA THR A 64 19.70 17.53 -13.07
C THR A 64 19.09 16.58 -12.03
N VAL A 65 17.76 16.47 -12.04
CA VAL A 65 17.00 15.62 -11.12
C VAL A 65 17.38 14.14 -11.29
N LYS A 66 17.54 13.66 -12.52
CA LYS A 66 17.96 12.28 -12.79
C LYS A 66 19.42 12.03 -12.41
N LYS A 67 20.33 12.99 -12.62
CA LYS A 67 21.73 12.87 -12.21
C LYS A 67 21.88 12.74 -10.69
N SER A 68 21.11 13.51 -9.92
CA SER A 68 21.13 13.41 -8.45
C SER A 68 20.70 12.06 -7.89
N SER A 69 20.03 11.22 -8.70
CA SER A 69 19.57 9.89 -8.27
C SER A 69 20.39 8.74 -8.86
N LYS A 70 21.43 9.00 -9.67
CA LYS A 70 22.26 7.95 -10.29
C LYS A 70 23.47 7.53 -9.45
N SER A 71 23.75 8.25 -8.35
CA SER A 71 24.98 8.09 -7.57
C SER A 71 24.91 6.99 -6.50
N ASP A 72 23.72 6.44 -6.24
CA ASP A 72 23.50 5.44 -5.19
C ASP A 72 23.09 4.09 -5.81
N GLU A 73 23.62 2.99 -5.27
CA GLU A 73 23.21 1.62 -5.66
C GLU A 73 21.71 1.37 -5.41
N GLU A 74 21.13 2.07 -4.42
CA GLU A 74 19.70 2.06 -4.09
C GLU A 74 19.18 3.49 -3.91
N PRO A 75 18.76 4.18 -4.99
CA PRO A 75 18.30 5.56 -4.88
C PRO A 75 16.96 5.64 -4.16
N ALA A 76 16.75 6.74 -3.43
CA ALA A 76 15.47 6.98 -2.75
C ALA A 76 14.29 7.06 -3.72
N VAL A 77 14.52 7.63 -4.91
CA VAL A 77 13.50 7.87 -5.94
C VAL A 77 13.83 7.09 -7.21
N LYS A 78 12.81 6.43 -7.76
CA LYS A 78 12.83 5.85 -9.10
C LYS A 78 12.08 6.78 -10.04
N TRP A 79 12.82 7.52 -10.87
CA TRP A 79 12.23 8.44 -11.84
C TRP A 79 11.55 7.69 -13.00
N VAL A 80 10.28 7.98 -13.22
CA VAL A 80 9.49 7.44 -14.34
C VAL A 80 9.22 8.56 -15.35
N GLU A 81 9.93 8.53 -16.47
CA GLU A 81 9.76 9.55 -17.51
C GLU A 81 8.54 9.21 -18.36
N VAL A 82 7.62 10.16 -18.50
CA VAL A 82 6.37 9.96 -19.23
C VAL A 82 6.19 10.99 -20.33
N LYS A 83 5.36 10.67 -21.33
CA LYS A 83 5.31 11.40 -22.60
C LYS A 83 4.64 12.77 -22.49
N ASN A 84 3.59 12.89 -21.70
CA ASN A 84 2.76 14.07 -21.60
C ASN A 84 1.96 14.06 -20.28
N LYS A 85 1.30 15.16 -19.98
CA LYS A 85 0.47 15.32 -18.77
C LYS A 85 -0.70 14.33 -18.69
N GLU A 86 -1.27 13.90 -19.82
CA GLU A 86 -2.35 12.90 -19.84
C GLU A 86 -1.85 11.53 -19.38
N ALA A 87 -0.65 11.13 -19.82
CA ALA A 87 0.02 9.93 -19.35
C ALA A 87 0.34 10.01 -17.85
N VAL A 88 0.68 11.20 -17.33
CA VAL A 88 0.81 11.46 -15.88
C VAL A 88 -0.48 11.09 -15.14
N GLN A 89 -1.62 11.63 -15.58
CA GLN A 89 -2.89 11.39 -14.89
C GLN A 89 -3.32 9.93 -14.97
N LYS A 90 -3.12 9.29 -16.13
CA LYS A 90 -3.42 7.87 -16.31
C LYS A 90 -2.57 6.99 -15.40
N GLY A 91 -1.26 7.22 -15.32
CA GLY A 91 -0.39 6.42 -14.46
C GLY A 91 -0.66 6.65 -12.97
N LEU A 92 -1.03 7.87 -12.54
CA LEU A 92 -1.51 8.11 -11.17
C LEU A 92 -2.76 7.26 -10.86
N ASN A 93 -3.74 7.24 -11.77
CA ASN A 93 -4.96 6.44 -11.60
C ASN A 93 -4.72 4.92 -11.66
N ASN A 94 -3.67 4.51 -12.38
CA ASN A 94 -3.22 3.12 -12.47
C ASN A 94 -2.28 2.70 -11.32
N GLN A 95 -2.00 3.58 -10.35
CA GLN A 95 -1.08 3.32 -9.23
C GLN A 95 0.36 3.01 -9.69
N GLU A 96 0.82 3.65 -10.77
CA GLU A 96 2.18 3.46 -11.28
C GLU A 96 3.22 4.30 -10.52
N TYR A 97 2.80 5.39 -9.87
CA TYR A 97 3.66 6.29 -9.09
C TYR A 97 2.90 7.09 -8.03
N TYR A 98 3.63 7.51 -7.00
CA TYR A 98 3.10 8.19 -5.81
C TYR A 98 2.93 9.70 -6.00
N ALA A 99 3.70 10.30 -6.89
CA ALA A 99 3.66 11.71 -7.24
C ALA A 99 4.17 11.93 -8.67
N ALA A 100 3.92 13.12 -9.23
CA ALA A 100 4.46 13.51 -10.52
C ALA A 100 4.88 14.99 -10.57
N LEU A 101 5.95 15.27 -11.30
CA LEU A 101 6.41 16.61 -11.62
C LEU A 101 6.15 16.92 -13.10
N VAL A 102 5.35 17.93 -13.37
CA VAL A 102 5.01 18.36 -14.74
C VAL A 102 5.60 19.74 -15.00
N ILE A 103 6.47 19.81 -16.01
CA ILE A 103 7.05 21.05 -16.51
C ILE A 103 6.23 21.49 -17.74
N PRO A 104 5.46 22.59 -17.67
CA PRO A 104 4.57 23.04 -18.74
C PRO A 104 5.30 23.56 -19.98
N LYS A 105 4.56 23.66 -21.09
CA LYS A 105 5.07 24.06 -22.42
C LYS A 105 5.75 25.42 -22.49
N ASP A 106 5.34 26.36 -21.65
CA ASP A 106 5.78 27.75 -21.62
C ASP A 106 6.85 28.03 -20.54
N PHE A 107 7.37 26.98 -19.90
CA PHE A 107 8.31 27.10 -18.79
C PHE A 107 9.58 27.89 -19.16
N SER A 108 10.28 27.51 -20.24
CA SER A 108 11.48 28.23 -20.67
C SER A 108 11.19 29.68 -21.07
N THR A 109 10.07 29.93 -21.75
CA THR A 109 9.67 31.28 -22.17
C THR A 109 9.42 32.18 -20.97
N LYS A 110 8.66 31.71 -19.98
CA LYS A 110 8.38 32.44 -18.75
C LYS A 110 9.67 32.64 -17.94
N GLN A 111 10.49 31.60 -17.76
CA GLN A 111 11.76 31.74 -17.04
C GLN A 111 12.69 32.77 -17.69
N ALA A 112 12.81 32.80 -19.02
CA ALA A 112 13.60 33.80 -19.72
C ALA A 112 13.07 35.24 -19.52
N SER A 113 11.73 35.41 -19.44
CA SER A 113 11.10 36.71 -19.22
C SER A 113 11.48 37.35 -17.88
N LEU A 114 11.95 36.57 -16.88
CA LEU A 114 12.40 37.09 -15.59
C LEU A 114 13.57 38.08 -15.69
N ARG A 115 14.31 38.07 -16.81
CA ARG A 115 15.41 39.01 -17.10
C ARG A 115 14.97 40.22 -17.93
N THR A 116 13.67 40.37 -18.17
CA THR A 116 13.10 41.43 -19.02
C THR A 116 12.25 42.39 -18.19
N PRO A 117 11.93 43.60 -18.70
CA PRO A 117 11.07 44.54 -18.00
C PRO A 117 9.65 44.04 -17.68
N GLN A 118 9.16 43.01 -18.38
CA GLN A 118 7.86 42.37 -18.10
C GLN A 118 8.06 40.91 -17.61
N PRO A 119 8.45 40.70 -16.35
CA PRO A 119 8.73 39.37 -15.83
C PRO A 119 7.46 38.54 -15.59
N SER A 120 7.47 37.30 -16.05
CA SER A 120 6.46 36.29 -15.75
C SER A 120 7.10 35.08 -15.06
N SER A 121 6.57 34.68 -13.91
CA SER A 121 7.04 33.48 -13.21
C SER A 121 6.63 32.21 -13.98
N PRO A 122 7.56 31.29 -14.31
CA PRO A 122 7.20 29.95 -14.76
C PRO A 122 6.45 29.18 -13.67
N GLU A 123 5.64 28.22 -14.09
CA GLU A 123 4.87 27.34 -13.20
C GLU A 123 5.37 25.91 -13.32
N ILE A 124 5.30 25.15 -12.22
CA ILE A 124 5.49 23.70 -12.19
C ILE A 124 4.29 23.09 -11.49
N GLU A 125 3.73 22.02 -12.07
CA GLU A 125 2.66 21.28 -11.42
C GLU A 125 3.22 20.07 -10.69
N ILE A 126 2.83 19.90 -9.43
CA ILE A 126 3.17 18.73 -8.60
C ILE A 126 1.88 17.97 -8.34
N PHE A 127 1.77 16.75 -8.83
CA PHE A 127 0.64 15.87 -8.54
C PHE A 127 0.98 14.92 -7.39
N ILE A 128 0.07 14.73 -6.43
CA ILE A 128 0.24 13.85 -5.27
C ILE A 128 -0.87 12.79 -5.24
N ASN A 129 -0.52 11.51 -5.30
CA ASN A 129 -1.48 10.39 -5.41
C ASN A 129 -1.95 9.85 -4.05
N GLN A 130 -2.72 10.63 -3.29
CA GLN A 130 -3.02 10.31 -1.89
C GLN A 130 -3.63 8.91 -1.67
N GLY A 131 -4.43 8.43 -2.63
CA GLY A 131 -5.10 7.13 -2.59
C GLY A 131 -4.17 5.92 -2.68
N MET A 132 -3.00 6.05 -3.33
CA MET A 132 -2.05 4.94 -3.51
C MET A 132 -1.44 4.55 -2.17
N ASN A 133 -0.82 5.52 -1.49
CA ASN A 133 -0.49 5.45 -0.08
C ASN A 133 -0.23 6.87 0.42
N THR A 134 -1.04 7.36 1.36
CA THR A 134 -1.01 8.77 1.76
C THR A 134 0.33 9.21 2.36
N ALA A 135 0.98 8.36 3.15
CA ALA A 135 2.28 8.66 3.75
C ALA A 135 3.37 8.74 2.68
N ALA A 136 3.45 7.73 1.81
CA ALA A 136 4.45 7.68 0.74
C ALA A 136 4.25 8.80 -0.29
N SER A 137 3.00 9.10 -0.68
CA SER A 137 2.69 10.21 -1.60
C SER A 137 2.98 11.57 -0.99
N THR A 138 2.73 11.77 0.31
CA THR A 138 3.11 13.01 0.99
C THR A 138 4.63 13.18 1.01
N MET A 139 5.37 12.12 1.32
CA MET A 139 6.83 12.11 1.26
C MET A 139 7.34 12.42 -0.15
N ALA A 140 6.80 11.77 -1.19
CA ALA A 140 7.13 12.04 -2.58
C ALA A 140 6.85 13.51 -2.98
N GLY A 141 5.70 14.05 -2.56
CA GLY A 141 5.36 15.46 -2.75
C GLY A 141 6.33 16.41 -2.05
N GLN A 142 6.77 16.08 -0.82
CA GLN A 142 7.79 16.86 -0.10
C GLN A 142 9.14 16.84 -0.83
N MET A 143 9.57 15.68 -1.33
CA MET A 143 10.79 15.58 -2.14
C MET A 143 10.72 16.47 -3.39
N LEU A 144 9.59 16.46 -4.10
CA LEU A 144 9.38 17.34 -5.27
C LEU A 144 9.37 18.83 -4.89
N ASN A 145 8.78 19.18 -3.74
CA ASN A 145 8.84 20.56 -3.24
C ASN A 145 10.28 21.01 -2.98
N VAL A 146 11.08 20.18 -2.33
CA VAL A 146 12.51 20.47 -2.06
C VAL A 146 13.28 20.64 -3.37
N ILE A 147 13.01 19.82 -4.39
CA ILE A 147 13.62 19.98 -5.72
C ILE A 147 13.28 21.35 -6.32
N VAL A 148 12.01 21.74 -6.32
CA VAL A 148 11.59 23.03 -6.88
C VAL A 148 12.11 24.22 -6.04
N ASP A 149 12.24 24.07 -4.73
CA ASP A 149 12.83 25.10 -3.87
C ASP A 149 14.32 25.31 -4.13
N ASN A 150 15.07 24.22 -4.35
CA ASN A 150 16.47 24.30 -4.79
C ASN A 150 16.61 24.93 -6.19
N MET A 151 15.68 24.64 -7.10
CA MET A 151 15.61 25.30 -8.40
C MET A 151 15.33 26.79 -8.26
N ASN A 152 14.40 27.18 -7.39
CA ASN A 152 14.10 28.59 -7.10
C ASN A 152 15.33 29.36 -6.64
N ASN A 153 16.12 28.78 -5.73
CA ASN A 153 17.39 29.37 -5.27
C ASN A 153 18.39 29.53 -6.42
N THR A 154 18.50 28.50 -7.27
CA THR A 154 19.42 28.50 -8.42
C THR A 154 19.03 29.54 -9.46
N VAL A 155 17.74 29.59 -9.84
CA VAL A 155 17.22 30.58 -10.80
C VAL A 155 17.37 31.99 -10.26
N ARG A 156 17.07 32.22 -8.98
CA ARG A 156 17.26 33.52 -8.34
C ARG A 156 18.72 33.98 -8.44
N ALA A 157 19.67 33.12 -8.06
CA ALA A 157 21.10 33.43 -8.12
C ALA A 157 21.54 33.77 -9.55
N GLN A 158 21.18 32.94 -10.54
CA GLN A 158 21.53 33.15 -11.94
C GLN A 158 20.91 34.42 -12.55
N VAL A 159 19.72 34.82 -12.12
CA VAL A 159 19.14 36.09 -12.59
C VAL A 159 19.87 37.27 -11.95
N LEU A 160 20.07 37.26 -10.62
CA LEU A 160 20.76 38.34 -9.91
C LEU A 160 22.20 38.54 -10.39
N GLU A 161 22.94 37.46 -10.64
CA GLU A 161 24.29 37.51 -11.18
C GLU A 161 24.32 38.15 -12.58
N GLY A 162 23.37 37.77 -13.45
CA GLY A 162 23.23 38.37 -14.77
C GLY A 162 22.91 39.88 -14.75
N TYR A 163 22.22 40.38 -13.72
CA TYR A 163 22.03 41.83 -13.53
C TYR A 163 23.29 42.51 -13.00
N LYS A 164 24.00 41.86 -12.07
CA LYS A 164 25.26 42.37 -11.51
C LYS A 164 26.33 42.56 -12.60
N GLU A 165 26.49 41.59 -13.49
CA GLU A 165 27.46 41.66 -14.60
C GLU A 165 27.15 42.79 -15.59
N LYS A 166 25.87 43.06 -15.84
CA LYS A 166 25.42 44.12 -16.77
C LYS A 166 25.35 45.50 -16.12
N GLY A 167 25.65 45.63 -14.83
CA GLY A 167 25.49 46.88 -14.08
C GLY A 167 24.05 47.39 -14.02
N GLY A 168 23.06 46.51 -14.21
CA GLY A 168 21.65 46.87 -14.27
C GLY A 168 20.98 46.94 -12.90
N THR A 169 19.93 47.74 -12.79
CA THR A 169 19.03 47.75 -11.62
C THR A 169 17.80 46.87 -11.86
N LEU A 170 17.18 46.40 -10.76
CA LEU A 170 15.92 45.66 -10.81
C LEU A 170 14.74 46.60 -10.62
N THR A 171 13.67 46.39 -11.36
CA THR A 171 12.36 46.98 -11.04
C THR A 171 11.77 46.32 -9.80
N THR A 172 10.79 46.98 -9.18
CA THR A 172 10.04 46.41 -8.05
C THR A 172 9.36 45.09 -8.42
N ASP A 173 8.81 44.99 -9.63
CA ASP A 173 8.14 43.78 -10.12
C ASP A 173 9.13 42.63 -10.34
N GLN A 174 10.31 42.92 -10.90
CA GLN A 174 11.37 41.92 -11.04
C GLN A 174 11.84 41.42 -9.67
N ALA A 175 12.08 42.33 -8.72
CA ALA A 175 12.49 41.96 -7.37
C ALA A 175 11.43 41.08 -6.69
N ALA A 176 10.14 41.42 -6.80
CA ALA A 176 9.04 40.63 -6.25
C ALA A 176 8.97 39.22 -6.85
N LYS A 177 9.10 39.09 -8.18
CA LYS A 177 9.09 37.78 -8.86
C LYS A 177 10.31 36.93 -8.51
N LEU A 178 11.44 37.55 -8.18
CA LEU A 178 12.65 36.81 -7.78
C LEU A 178 12.59 36.25 -6.35
N VAL A 179 11.66 36.70 -5.51
CA VAL A 179 11.42 36.05 -4.20
C VAL A 179 10.95 34.62 -4.38
N THR A 180 10.15 34.32 -5.40
CA THR A 180 9.75 32.94 -5.72
C THR A 180 9.65 32.80 -7.24
N PRO A 181 10.80 32.64 -7.93
CA PRO A 181 10.86 32.70 -9.38
C PRO A 181 9.90 31.73 -10.08
N ILE A 182 9.82 30.50 -9.56
CA ILE A 182 9.00 29.39 -10.04
C ILE A 182 7.83 29.20 -9.07
N VAL A 183 6.62 29.29 -9.61
CA VAL A 183 5.38 29.06 -8.88
C VAL A 183 5.07 27.56 -8.84
N LYS A 184 4.82 27.03 -7.65
CA LYS A 184 4.44 25.63 -7.42
C LYS A 184 2.92 25.51 -7.43
N ASN A 185 2.38 24.66 -8.30
CA ASN A 185 0.96 24.31 -8.32
C ASN A 185 0.77 22.86 -7.87
N VAL A 186 0.46 22.67 -6.59
CA VAL A 186 0.28 21.33 -6.00
C VAL A 186 -1.17 20.88 -6.17
N LYS A 187 -1.36 19.70 -6.77
CA LYS A 187 -2.66 19.09 -7.03
C LYS A 187 -2.71 17.70 -6.41
N ASN A 188 -3.70 17.45 -5.58
CA ASN A 188 -3.94 16.09 -5.09
C ASN A 188 -4.77 15.32 -6.12
N MET A 189 -4.41 14.06 -6.32
CA MET A 189 -5.09 13.10 -7.18
C MET A 189 -5.52 11.92 -6.32
N ASN A 190 -6.66 11.31 -6.66
CA ASN A 190 -7.23 10.18 -5.92
C ASN A 190 -7.31 10.51 -4.42
N GLU A 191 -7.90 11.66 -4.10
CA GLU A 191 -7.98 12.17 -2.74
C GLU A 191 -8.69 11.19 -1.82
N VAL A 192 -8.15 10.99 -0.63
CA VAL A 192 -8.71 10.02 0.32
C VAL A 192 -10.00 10.52 0.98
N GLY A 193 -10.31 11.81 0.85
CA GLY A 193 -11.51 12.42 1.41
C GLY A 193 -11.53 12.47 2.94
N LYS A 194 -12.60 13.04 3.49
CA LYS A 194 -12.86 13.10 4.94
C LYS A 194 -13.29 11.73 5.47
N ASN A 195 -13.07 11.49 6.77
CA ASN A 195 -13.45 10.25 7.47
C ASN A 195 -12.88 8.98 6.83
N SER A 196 -11.67 9.07 6.30
CA SER A 196 -10.96 7.97 5.63
C SER A 196 -9.82 7.37 6.46
N ALA A 197 -9.78 7.69 7.77
CA ALA A 197 -8.65 7.42 8.65
C ALA A 197 -7.30 7.89 8.07
N ASN A 198 -7.26 9.10 7.49
CA ASN A 198 -6.11 9.64 6.76
C ASN A 198 -5.61 8.71 5.64
N GLY A 199 -6.55 8.15 4.86
CA GLY A 199 -6.26 7.19 3.80
C GLY A 199 -6.02 5.74 4.24
N ASN A 200 -6.23 5.44 5.54
CA ASN A 200 -6.06 4.09 6.10
C ASN A 200 -7.37 3.31 6.27
N SER A 201 -8.52 3.79 5.78
CA SER A 201 -9.78 3.03 5.82
C SER A 201 -9.63 1.56 5.36
N PRO A 202 -8.93 1.24 4.25
CA PRO A 202 -8.68 -0.17 3.88
C PRO A 202 -8.06 -1.02 5.00
N ILE A 203 -7.11 -0.44 5.73
CA ILE A 203 -6.37 -1.11 6.80
C ILE A 203 -7.22 -1.21 8.07
N SER A 204 -8.04 -0.20 8.37
CA SER A 204 -8.97 -0.24 9.51
C SER A 204 -9.99 -1.39 9.40
N LEU A 205 -10.36 -1.79 8.19
CA LEU A 205 -11.29 -2.90 7.94
C LEU A 205 -10.62 -4.27 8.02
N PHE A 206 -9.28 -4.35 7.92
CA PHE A 206 -8.58 -5.62 7.87
C PHE A 206 -8.68 -6.42 9.18
N GLN A 207 -8.37 -5.82 10.32
CA GLN A 207 -8.30 -6.57 11.58
C GLN A 207 -9.63 -7.20 11.99
N PRO A 208 -10.79 -6.48 11.97
CA PRO A 208 -12.08 -7.10 12.28
C PRO A 208 -12.44 -8.23 11.31
N LEU A 209 -12.21 -8.04 10.01
CA LEU A 209 -12.49 -9.06 8.99
C LEU A 209 -11.65 -10.32 9.22
N TRP A 210 -10.35 -10.16 9.48
CA TRP A 210 -9.43 -11.26 9.73
C TRP A 210 -9.83 -12.06 10.97
N ILE A 211 -10.08 -11.38 12.08
CA ILE A 211 -10.47 -12.02 13.35
C ILE A 211 -11.82 -12.73 13.19
N ALA A 212 -12.81 -12.11 12.52
CA ALA A 212 -14.10 -12.73 12.27
C ALA A 212 -13.96 -13.99 11.39
N SER A 213 -13.10 -13.95 10.37
CA SER A 213 -12.83 -15.10 9.49
C SER A 213 -12.14 -16.24 10.26
N LEU A 214 -11.16 -15.91 11.11
CA LEU A 214 -10.47 -16.86 11.99
C LEU A 214 -11.41 -17.49 13.01
N ALA A 215 -12.26 -16.68 13.66
CA ALA A 215 -13.24 -17.15 14.62
C ALA A 215 -14.27 -18.08 13.97
N SER A 216 -14.82 -17.69 12.82
CA SER A 216 -15.76 -18.51 12.04
C SER A 216 -15.14 -19.86 11.65
N ALA A 217 -13.91 -19.85 11.12
CA ALA A 217 -13.17 -21.06 10.78
C ALA A 217 -12.94 -21.97 12.00
N ALA A 218 -12.53 -21.40 13.14
CA ALA A 218 -12.31 -22.15 14.37
C ALA A 218 -13.61 -22.76 14.93
N ILE A 219 -14.70 -21.99 14.99
CA ILE A 219 -16.00 -22.44 15.49
C ILE A 219 -16.54 -23.58 14.62
N ILE A 220 -16.55 -23.39 13.29
CA ILE A 220 -17.01 -24.43 12.36
C ILE A 220 -16.12 -25.67 12.47
N PHE A 221 -14.79 -25.51 12.55
CA PHE A 221 -13.87 -26.63 12.73
C PHE A 221 -14.16 -27.41 14.02
N ILE A 222 -14.38 -26.72 15.15
CA ILE A 222 -14.71 -27.35 16.43
C ILE A 222 -16.04 -28.10 16.32
N ALA A 223 -17.05 -27.50 15.70
CA ALA A 223 -18.36 -28.12 15.53
C ALA A 223 -18.28 -29.42 14.71
N ILE A 224 -17.63 -29.38 13.54
CA ILE A 224 -17.50 -30.58 12.68
C ILE A 224 -16.59 -31.65 13.30
N SER A 225 -15.59 -31.26 14.11
CA SER A 225 -14.67 -32.22 14.75
C SER A 225 -15.34 -33.15 15.76
N LYS A 226 -16.53 -32.77 16.24
CA LYS A 226 -17.34 -33.55 17.19
C LYS A 226 -18.35 -34.48 16.52
N MET A 227 -18.55 -34.35 15.21
CA MET A 227 -19.52 -35.15 14.47
C MET A 227 -18.95 -36.56 14.22
N PRO A 228 -19.71 -37.63 14.50
CA PRO A 228 -19.28 -38.98 14.13
C PRO A 228 -19.22 -39.08 12.60
N VAL A 229 -18.20 -39.79 12.09
CA VAL A 229 -18.01 -40.00 10.65
C VAL A 229 -17.78 -41.48 10.41
N SER A 230 -18.74 -42.13 9.76
CA SER A 230 -18.71 -43.57 9.51
C SER A 230 -18.17 -43.91 8.12
N SER A 231 -18.13 -42.95 7.18
CA SER A 231 -17.65 -43.20 5.82
C SER A 231 -16.88 -42.03 5.19
N ARG A 232 -16.10 -42.32 4.15
CA ARG A 232 -15.41 -41.27 3.35
C ARG A 232 -16.39 -40.32 2.66
N LYS A 233 -17.54 -40.83 2.21
CA LYS A 233 -18.59 -40.03 1.56
C LYS A 233 -19.18 -39.03 2.56
N GLU A 234 -19.45 -39.48 3.78
CA GLU A 234 -19.94 -38.63 4.87
C GLU A 234 -18.90 -37.57 5.24
N ASN A 235 -17.62 -37.93 5.35
CA ASN A 235 -16.55 -36.95 5.60
C ASN A 235 -16.48 -35.89 4.49
N PHE A 236 -16.58 -36.31 3.22
CA PHE A 236 -16.58 -35.40 2.09
C PHE A 236 -17.77 -34.43 2.13
N LEU A 237 -18.98 -34.94 2.41
CA LEU A 237 -20.17 -34.11 2.57
C LEU A 237 -20.04 -33.13 3.74
N LEU A 238 -19.45 -33.55 4.86
CA LEU A 238 -19.15 -32.64 5.99
C LEU A 238 -18.19 -31.52 5.57
N LYS A 239 -17.17 -31.81 4.76
CA LYS A 239 -16.26 -30.79 4.21
C LYS A 239 -16.96 -29.83 3.24
N VAL A 240 -17.86 -30.33 2.40
CA VAL A 240 -18.72 -29.48 1.55
C VAL A 240 -19.61 -28.58 2.40
N ASN A 241 -20.27 -29.13 3.43
CA ASN A 241 -21.12 -28.37 4.34
C ASN A 241 -20.33 -27.32 5.14
N GLN A 242 -19.08 -27.61 5.53
CA GLN A 242 -18.16 -26.64 6.12
C GLN A 242 -17.93 -25.45 5.18
N ILE A 243 -17.69 -25.71 3.90
CA ILE A 243 -17.46 -24.66 2.89
C ILE A 243 -18.73 -23.82 2.67
N VAL A 244 -19.89 -24.46 2.52
CA VAL A 244 -21.18 -23.76 2.33
C VAL A 244 -21.55 -22.92 3.54
N THR A 245 -21.44 -23.46 4.75
CA THR A 245 -21.70 -22.72 5.99
C THR A 245 -20.73 -21.55 6.14
N GLY A 246 -19.46 -21.78 5.80
CA GLY A 246 -18.44 -20.73 5.74
C GLY A 246 -18.80 -19.60 4.79
N ALA A 247 -19.25 -19.92 3.57
CA ALA A 247 -19.66 -18.93 2.58
C ALA A 247 -20.79 -18.02 3.09
N ILE A 248 -21.80 -18.61 3.76
CA ILE A 248 -22.90 -17.87 4.38
C ILE A 248 -22.37 -16.96 5.50
N ALA A 249 -21.53 -17.50 6.39
CA ALA A 249 -20.94 -16.72 7.48
C ALA A 249 -20.11 -15.54 6.95
N THR A 250 -19.33 -15.74 5.89
CA THR A 250 -18.46 -14.71 5.31
C THR A 250 -19.22 -13.66 4.51
N LEU A 251 -20.39 -14.01 3.96
CA LEU A 251 -21.33 -13.03 3.42
C LEU A 251 -21.83 -12.10 4.54
N VAL A 252 -22.28 -12.67 5.65
CA VAL A 252 -22.71 -11.89 6.83
C VAL A 252 -21.57 -11.02 7.36
N ILE A 253 -20.34 -11.54 7.41
CA ILE A 253 -19.16 -10.77 7.85
C ILE A 253 -18.90 -9.57 6.91
N GLY A 254 -18.88 -9.77 5.59
CA GLY A 254 -18.59 -8.68 4.64
C GLY A 254 -19.64 -7.58 4.66
N PHE A 255 -20.92 -7.93 4.58
CA PHE A 255 -22.02 -6.95 4.66
C PHE A 255 -22.11 -6.32 6.05
N GLY A 256 -22.00 -7.11 7.11
CA GLY A 256 -22.05 -6.63 8.48
C GLY A 256 -20.91 -5.67 8.82
N LEU A 257 -19.67 -5.99 8.40
CA LEU A 257 -18.54 -5.10 8.61
C LEU A 257 -18.69 -3.79 7.82
N THR A 258 -19.15 -3.86 6.57
CA THR A 258 -19.41 -2.64 5.77
C THR A 258 -20.47 -1.76 6.44
N TRP A 259 -21.55 -2.36 6.93
CA TRP A 259 -22.61 -1.65 7.66
C TRP A 259 -22.12 -1.02 8.97
N ILE A 260 -21.33 -1.74 9.77
CA ILE A 260 -20.73 -1.19 10.99
C ILE A 260 -19.77 -0.05 10.64
N ALA A 261 -18.94 -0.22 9.61
CA ALA A 261 -17.95 0.77 9.21
C ALA A 261 -18.58 2.08 8.72
N ASP A 262 -19.56 1.99 7.82
CA ASP A 262 -20.25 3.14 7.24
C ASP A 262 -21.21 3.78 8.25
N GLY A 263 -22.06 2.97 8.90
CA GLY A 263 -23.14 3.45 9.75
C GLY A 263 -22.75 3.77 11.20
N MET A 264 -21.94 2.92 11.84
CA MET A 264 -21.62 3.08 13.27
C MET A 264 -20.28 3.79 13.50
N VAL A 265 -19.25 3.43 12.74
CA VAL A 265 -17.91 4.03 12.87
C VAL A 265 -17.82 5.36 12.12
N GLY A 266 -18.64 5.53 11.06
CA GLY A 266 -18.69 6.76 10.26
C GLY A 266 -17.56 6.86 9.23
N LEU A 267 -16.99 5.74 8.79
CA LEU A 267 -16.07 5.71 7.64
C LEU A 267 -16.83 6.08 6.38
N ASN A 268 -16.24 6.92 5.53
CA ASN A 268 -16.86 7.26 4.24
C ASN A 268 -16.68 6.10 3.25
N ILE A 269 -17.74 5.32 3.02
CA ILE A 269 -17.77 4.23 2.03
C ILE A 269 -18.62 4.67 0.83
N SER A 270 -17.95 5.04 -0.27
CA SER A 270 -18.60 5.59 -1.47
C SER A 270 -19.50 4.58 -2.21
N ASN A 271 -19.15 3.29 -2.18
CA ASN A 271 -19.92 2.23 -2.81
C ASN A 271 -20.10 1.06 -1.83
N PHE A 272 -21.21 1.08 -1.11
CA PHE A 272 -21.54 0.08 -0.09
C PHE A 272 -21.53 -1.34 -0.64
N THR A 273 -22.23 -1.58 -1.76
CA THR A 273 -22.44 -2.93 -2.30
C THR A 273 -21.12 -3.55 -2.78
N ASP A 274 -20.33 -2.80 -3.55
CA ASP A 274 -19.04 -3.30 -4.05
C ASP A 274 -18.08 -3.59 -2.90
N THR A 275 -18.08 -2.73 -1.88
CA THR A 275 -17.28 -2.92 -0.67
C THR A 275 -17.71 -4.17 0.09
N ALA A 276 -19.01 -4.34 0.33
CA ALA A 276 -19.55 -5.49 1.04
C ALA A 276 -19.25 -6.81 0.31
N LEU A 277 -19.46 -6.85 -1.00
CA LEU A 277 -19.16 -8.02 -1.83
C LEU A 277 -17.65 -8.32 -1.85
N PHE A 278 -16.80 -7.30 -2.00
CA PHE A 278 -15.36 -7.49 -1.95
C PHE A 278 -14.91 -8.04 -0.60
N LEU A 279 -15.37 -7.46 0.51
CA LEU A 279 -15.06 -7.93 1.86
C LEU A 279 -15.58 -9.36 2.11
N SER A 280 -16.73 -9.73 1.54
CA SER A 280 -17.22 -11.11 1.59
C SER A 280 -16.31 -12.08 0.84
N ILE A 281 -15.85 -11.72 -0.36
CA ILE A 281 -14.88 -12.53 -1.14
C ILE A 281 -13.58 -12.69 -0.35
N THR A 282 -13.04 -11.59 0.19
CA THR A 282 -11.83 -11.61 1.01
C THR A 282 -12.01 -12.48 2.25
N SER A 283 -13.10 -12.29 3.00
CA SER A 283 -13.40 -13.07 4.20
C SER A 283 -13.56 -14.55 3.88
N PHE A 284 -14.18 -14.90 2.76
CA PHE A 284 -14.30 -16.28 2.31
C PHE A 284 -12.94 -16.90 1.96
N SER A 285 -12.09 -16.15 1.26
CA SER A 285 -10.71 -16.58 0.97
C SER A 285 -9.91 -16.86 2.25
N PHE A 286 -9.95 -15.94 3.21
CA PHE A 286 -9.27 -16.12 4.51
C PHE A 286 -9.87 -17.27 5.31
N PHE A 287 -11.20 -17.37 5.37
CA PHE A 287 -11.89 -18.48 6.03
C PHE A 287 -11.45 -19.84 5.45
N LEU A 288 -11.39 -19.97 4.13
CA LEU A 288 -10.97 -21.20 3.46
C LEU A 288 -9.50 -21.51 3.74
N MET A 289 -8.61 -20.52 3.62
CA MET A 289 -7.19 -20.69 3.92
C MET A 289 -6.95 -21.16 5.35
N ILE A 290 -7.64 -20.54 6.32
CA ILE A 290 -7.57 -20.92 7.73
C ILE A 290 -8.13 -22.33 7.92
N SER A 291 -9.32 -22.60 7.37
CA SER A 291 -9.98 -23.90 7.44
C SER A 291 -9.16 -25.04 6.81
N ALA A 292 -8.39 -24.76 5.75
CA ALA A 292 -7.49 -25.71 5.13
C ALA A 292 -6.36 -26.11 6.07
N VAL A 293 -5.69 -25.14 6.69
CA VAL A 293 -4.65 -25.40 7.68
C VAL A 293 -5.22 -26.12 8.91
N LEU A 294 -6.37 -25.70 9.43
CA LEU A 294 -7.03 -26.40 10.55
C LEU A 294 -7.38 -27.85 10.17
N SER A 295 -7.81 -28.10 8.93
CA SER A 295 -8.07 -29.47 8.45
C SER A 295 -6.81 -30.33 8.33
N LEU A 296 -5.63 -29.72 8.18
CA LEU A 296 -4.36 -30.43 8.08
C LEU A 296 -3.72 -30.71 9.45
N VAL A 297 -3.69 -29.71 10.35
CA VAL A 297 -2.92 -29.76 11.60
C VAL A 297 -3.76 -29.53 12.88
N GLY A 298 -5.07 -29.34 12.74
CA GLY A 298 -5.99 -29.07 13.84
C GLY A 298 -5.88 -27.64 14.41
N LEU A 299 -6.45 -27.43 15.60
CA LEU A 299 -6.50 -26.11 16.27
C LEU A 299 -5.11 -25.49 16.56
N LYS A 300 -4.05 -26.30 16.57
CA LYS A 300 -2.67 -25.80 16.69
C LYS A 300 -2.31 -24.83 15.55
N GLY A 301 -2.97 -24.96 14.39
CA GLY A 301 -2.81 -24.06 13.26
C GLY A 301 -3.24 -22.62 13.52
N ILE A 302 -4.06 -22.34 14.54
CA ILE A 302 -4.49 -20.97 14.89
C ILE A 302 -3.29 -20.08 15.19
N GLY A 303 -2.27 -20.61 15.86
CA GLY A 303 -1.06 -19.86 16.22
C GLY A 303 -0.36 -19.24 15.01
N LEU A 304 -0.36 -19.94 13.86
CA LEU A 304 0.21 -19.43 12.61
C LEU A 304 -0.48 -18.14 12.16
N PHE A 305 -1.82 -18.12 12.17
CA PHE A 305 -2.59 -16.96 11.70
C PHE A 305 -2.62 -15.81 12.70
N ALA A 306 -2.49 -16.11 14.01
CA ALA A 306 -2.28 -15.09 15.02
C ALA A 306 -0.91 -14.40 14.85
N LEU A 307 0.15 -15.18 14.57
CA LEU A 307 1.47 -14.62 14.25
C LEU A 307 1.44 -13.85 12.93
N LEU A 308 0.79 -14.37 11.89
CA LEU A 308 0.65 -13.67 10.62
C LEU A 308 -0.06 -12.31 10.80
N LEU A 309 -1.09 -12.24 11.63
CA LEU A 309 -1.75 -11.00 12.00
C LEU A 309 -0.77 -10.04 12.69
N PHE A 310 -0.05 -10.52 13.70
CA PHE A 310 0.83 -9.69 14.52
C PHE A 310 2.02 -9.12 13.74
N PHE A 311 2.67 -9.94 12.93
CA PHE A 311 3.84 -9.54 12.13
C PHE A 311 3.47 -8.88 10.79
N GLY A 312 2.31 -9.23 10.22
CA GLY A 312 1.88 -8.71 8.93
C GLY A 312 1.19 -7.34 9.03
N ALA A 313 0.39 -7.10 10.07
CA ALA A 313 -0.44 -5.89 10.14
C ALA A 313 0.35 -4.57 10.10
N PRO A 314 1.49 -4.42 10.82
CA PRO A 314 2.28 -3.18 10.75
C PRO A 314 2.85 -2.88 9.36
N LEU A 315 3.07 -3.91 8.53
CA LEU A 315 3.60 -3.74 7.18
C LEU A 315 2.56 -3.19 6.21
N LEU A 316 1.27 -3.44 6.44
CA LEU A 316 0.19 -3.05 5.52
C LEU A 316 -0.07 -1.55 5.48
N SER A 317 0.35 -0.79 6.49
CA SER A 317 0.25 0.67 6.47
C SER A 317 1.34 1.35 5.65
N LEU A 318 2.44 0.65 5.40
CA LEU A 318 3.58 1.20 4.67
C LEU A 318 3.47 0.90 3.18
N ALA A 319 3.98 1.82 2.35
CA ALA A 319 4.24 1.51 0.95
C ALA A 319 5.34 0.44 0.85
N PRO A 320 5.29 -0.48 -0.14
CA PRO A 320 6.34 -1.49 -0.33
C PRO A 320 7.74 -0.87 -0.43
N GLU A 321 7.86 0.27 -1.10
CA GLU A 321 9.11 1.02 -1.29
C GLU A 321 9.64 1.68 -0.01
N MET A 322 8.88 1.69 1.08
CA MET A 322 9.30 2.20 2.39
C MET A 322 9.80 1.08 3.32
N LEU A 323 9.71 -0.18 2.88
CA LEU A 323 10.17 -1.34 3.62
C LEU A 323 11.65 -1.62 3.32
N SER A 324 12.36 -2.24 4.27
CA SER A 324 13.68 -2.78 3.97
C SER A 324 13.56 -3.97 2.99
N PRO A 325 14.61 -4.29 2.21
CA PRO A 325 14.56 -5.37 1.21
C PRO A 325 14.06 -6.70 1.77
N PHE A 326 14.49 -7.04 2.99
CA PHE A 326 14.00 -8.25 3.67
C PHE A 326 12.48 -8.23 3.88
N TYR A 327 11.92 -7.16 4.43
CA TYR A 327 10.48 -7.07 4.67
C TYR A 327 9.69 -6.97 3.37
N GLN A 328 10.20 -6.24 2.37
CA GLN A 328 9.54 -6.08 1.07
C GLN A 328 9.46 -7.42 0.31
N ASP A 329 10.61 -8.08 0.13
CA ASP A 329 10.74 -9.20 -0.80
C ASP A 329 10.35 -10.55 -0.19
N TRP A 330 10.49 -10.71 1.13
CA TRP A 330 10.28 -12.00 1.79
C TRP A 330 9.07 -12.04 2.72
N VAL A 331 8.65 -10.91 3.28
CA VAL A 331 7.52 -10.88 4.23
C VAL A 331 6.28 -10.32 3.55
N TYR A 332 6.30 -9.04 3.16
CA TYR A 332 5.17 -8.32 2.56
C TYR A 332 4.71 -8.98 1.25
N SER A 333 5.63 -9.41 0.40
CA SER A 333 5.32 -10.06 -0.88
C SER A 333 4.42 -11.29 -0.73
N TRP A 334 4.53 -12.03 0.39
CA TRP A 334 3.79 -13.25 0.69
C TRP A 334 2.53 -13.03 1.55
N LEU A 335 2.27 -11.81 2.04
CA LEU A 335 1.10 -11.54 2.87
C LEU A 335 -0.19 -11.61 2.04
N PRO A 336 -1.10 -12.58 2.28
CA PRO A 336 -2.36 -12.66 1.55
C PRO A 336 -3.28 -11.46 1.83
N MET A 337 -3.11 -10.86 3.02
CA MET A 337 -3.82 -9.67 3.47
C MET A 337 -3.52 -8.40 2.67
N LYS A 338 -2.39 -8.32 1.94
CA LYS A 338 -2.08 -7.15 1.11
C LYS A 338 -3.10 -6.96 -0.02
N PHE A 339 -3.60 -8.05 -0.59
CA PHE A 339 -4.58 -8.01 -1.68
C PHE A 339 -5.94 -7.45 -1.21
N MET A 340 -6.29 -7.63 0.06
CA MET A 340 -7.44 -6.93 0.63
C MET A 340 -7.23 -5.42 0.61
N ILE A 341 -6.06 -4.95 1.03
CA ILE A 341 -5.74 -3.51 1.09
C ILE A 341 -5.71 -2.91 -0.32
N GLU A 342 -5.02 -3.56 -1.25
CA GLU A 342 -4.93 -3.13 -2.65
C GLU A 342 -6.32 -3.04 -3.30
N GLY A 343 -7.16 -4.06 -3.14
CA GLY A 343 -8.52 -4.05 -3.69
C GLY A 343 -9.43 -2.99 -3.05
N LEU A 344 -9.35 -2.79 -1.73
CA LEU A 344 -10.11 -1.73 -1.06
C LEU A 344 -9.62 -0.33 -1.44
N ARG A 345 -8.32 -0.13 -1.68
CA ARG A 345 -7.79 1.14 -2.19
C ARG A 345 -8.40 1.45 -3.55
N GLU A 346 -8.45 0.47 -4.45
CA GLU A 346 -9.08 0.62 -5.77
C GLU A 346 -10.54 1.07 -5.67
N ILE A 347 -11.31 0.47 -4.76
CA ILE A 347 -12.72 0.79 -4.53
C ILE A 347 -12.88 2.19 -3.92
N PHE A 348 -12.08 2.52 -2.90
CA PHE A 348 -12.29 3.75 -2.14
C PHE A 348 -11.73 4.99 -2.81
N PHE A 349 -10.58 4.87 -3.47
CA PHE A 349 -9.79 6.05 -3.87
C PHE A 349 -9.60 6.20 -5.38
N PHE A 350 -9.76 5.12 -6.15
CA PHE A 350 -9.54 5.15 -7.60
C PHE A 350 -10.84 5.07 -8.42
N GLY A 351 -11.99 5.10 -7.75
CA GLY A 351 -13.30 5.05 -8.41
C GLY A 351 -13.57 3.75 -9.17
N LYS A 352 -12.79 2.70 -8.91
CA LYS A 352 -12.99 1.38 -9.52
C LYS A 352 -14.02 0.62 -8.69
N GLY A 353 -15.14 0.20 -9.29
CA GLY A 353 -16.05 -0.71 -8.60
C GLY A 353 -15.42 -2.10 -8.38
N LEU A 354 -16.20 -3.01 -7.79
CA LEU A 354 -15.79 -4.42 -7.72
C LEU A 354 -15.59 -4.95 -9.14
N SER A 355 -14.36 -5.38 -9.45
CA SER A 355 -13.98 -5.86 -10.78
C SER A 355 -12.98 -7.01 -10.68
N TRP A 356 -12.84 -7.78 -11.76
CA TRP A 356 -11.88 -8.88 -11.83
C TRP A 356 -10.46 -8.35 -12.08
N ASN A 357 -9.82 -7.91 -11.00
CA ASN A 357 -8.46 -7.37 -10.99
C ASN A 357 -7.47 -8.37 -10.35
N THR A 358 -6.20 -7.97 -10.23
CA THR A 358 -5.16 -8.80 -9.60
C THR A 358 -5.51 -9.17 -8.15
N PRO A 359 -5.91 -8.24 -7.26
CA PRO A 359 -6.36 -8.58 -5.91
C PRO A 359 -7.44 -9.67 -5.84
N VAL A 360 -8.53 -9.50 -6.60
CA VAL A 360 -9.65 -10.46 -6.65
C VAL A 360 -9.17 -11.80 -7.20
N THR A 361 -8.38 -11.79 -8.27
CA THR A 361 -7.82 -13.01 -8.88
C THR A 361 -7.01 -13.81 -7.87
N VAL A 362 -6.09 -13.17 -7.13
CA VAL A 362 -5.24 -13.86 -6.16
C VAL A 362 -6.07 -14.37 -4.97
N LEU A 363 -7.00 -13.57 -4.44
CA LEU A 363 -7.89 -14.00 -3.35
C LEU A 363 -8.75 -15.20 -3.75
N VAL A 364 -9.26 -15.22 -4.98
CA VAL A 364 -10.03 -16.35 -5.51
C VAL A 364 -9.15 -17.59 -5.64
N TRP A 365 -7.93 -17.48 -6.16
CA TRP A 365 -7.01 -18.62 -6.27
C TRP A 365 -6.57 -19.17 -4.92
N ILE A 366 -6.31 -18.31 -3.92
CA ILE A 366 -6.08 -18.73 -2.53
C ILE A 366 -7.30 -19.54 -2.04
N GLY A 367 -8.51 -19.05 -2.30
CA GLY A 367 -9.76 -19.74 -1.97
C GLY A 367 -9.87 -21.10 -2.66
N ILE A 368 -9.64 -21.19 -3.96
CA ILE A 368 -9.72 -22.43 -4.75
C ILE A 368 -8.72 -23.47 -4.24
N VAL A 369 -7.44 -23.10 -4.08
CA VAL A 369 -6.41 -24.02 -3.58
C VAL A 369 -6.73 -24.50 -2.16
N SER A 370 -7.21 -23.60 -1.31
CA SER A 370 -7.62 -23.93 0.05
C SER A 370 -8.83 -24.86 0.07
N MET A 371 -9.83 -24.62 -0.78
CA MET A 371 -11.00 -25.47 -0.94
C MET A 371 -10.62 -26.88 -1.40
N VAL A 372 -9.76 -27.00 -2.42
CA VAL A 372 -9.22 -28.29 -2.88
C VAL A 372 -8.50 -29.01 -1.73
N THR A 373 -7.70 -28.28 -0.95
CA THR A 373 -6.98 -28.83 0.21
C THR A 373 -7.95 -29.36 1.28
N ILE A 374 -9.00 -28.59 1.62
CA ILE A 374 -10.04 -29.00 2.58
C ILE A 374 -10.71 -30.30 2.09
N LEU A 375 -11.14 -30.34 0.82
CA LEU A 375 -11.80 -31.51 0.26
C LEU A 375 -10.87 -32.73 0.18
N ALA A 376 -9.58 -32.53 -0.15
CA ALA A 376 -8.59 -33.60 -0.16
C ALA A 376 -8.41 -34.24 1.24
N THR A 377 -8.55 -33.46 2.32
CA THR A 377 -8.47 -34.01 3.68
C THR A 377 -9.58 -35.02 3.99
N ALA A 378 -10.71 -34.98 3.27
CA ALA A 378 -11.80 -35.94 3.44
C ALA A 378 -11.38 -37.39 3.15
N PHE A 379 -10.32 -37.57 2.34
CA PHE A 379 -9.82 -38.87 1.90
C PHE A 379 -8.66 -39.41 2.75
N LYS A 380 -8.20 -38.67 3.77
CA LYS A 380 -7.19 -39.18 4.72
C LYS A 380 -7.72 -40.45 5.40
N ARG A 381 -6.91 -41.51 5.48
CA ARG A 381 -7.27 -42.74 6.19
C ARG A 381 -7.49 -42.41 7.66
N SER A 382 -8.71 -42.60 8.16
CA SER A 382 -9.00 -42.64 9.58
C SER A 382 -8.20 -43.77 10.20
N VAL A 383 -7.18 -43.44 11.01
CA VAL A 383 -6.61 -44.41 11.93
C VAL A 383 -7.71 -44.68 12.94
N VAL A 384 -8.38 -45.82 12.80
CA VAL A 384 -9.34 -46.31 13.80
C VAL A 384 -8.57 -46.31 15.13
N LYS A 385 -8.91 -45.38 16.03
CA LYS A 385 -8.50 -45.49 17.42
C LYS A 385 -9.24 -46.71 17.95
N GLY A 386 -8.58 -47.87 17.90
CA GLY A 386 -9.10 -49.09 18.50
C GLY A 386 -9.48 -48.77 19.93
N HIS A 387 -10.75 -48.92 20.26
CA HIS A 387 -11.19 -49.02 21.64
C HIS A 387 -10.36 -50.15 22.25
N LYS A 388 -9.42 -49.82 23.15
CA LYS A 388 -8.92 -50.81 24.09
C LYS A 388 -10.10 -51.11 25.01
N THR A 389 -10.80 -52.20 24.73
CA THR A 389 -11.71 -52.81 25.68
C THR A 389 -10.85 -53.26 26.86
N GLU A 390 -10.85 -52.50 27.94
CA GLU A 390 -10.36 -53.00 29.22
C GLU A 390 -11.36 -54.07 29.69
N LEU A 391 -11.03 -55.32 29.37
CA LEU A 391 -11.61 -56.49 30.01
C LEU A 391 -11.07 -56.51 31.45
N TYR A 392 -11.88 -56.03 32.39
CA TYR A 392 -11.75 -56.42 33.79
C TYR A 392 -12.17 -57.89 33.90
N ALA A 393 -11.21 -58.75 34.18
CA ALA A 393 -11.39 -60.12 34.66
C ALA A 393 -10.67 -60.26 36.00
#